data_AF-A0A4J1S4E3-F1
#
_entry.id   AF-A0A4J1S4E3-F1
#
_cell.length_a   1.000
_cell.length_b   1.000
_cell.length_c   1.000
_cell.angle_alpha   90.00
_cell.angle_beta   90.00
_cell.angle_gamma   90.00
#
_symmetry.space_group_name_H-M   'P 1'
#
loop_
_entity.id
_entity.type
_entity.pdbx_description
1 polymer ?
#
loop_
_entity_poly.entity_id
_entity_poly.type
_entity_poly.pdbx_seq_one_letter_code
_entity_poly.pdbx_strand_id
1 'polypeptide(L)'
;MDVAKWKEHSIVNSLLELAAEQNQVVHLGDQSILNIYFEDNWLALDKTYNYMVGVDIYHLAQECERLDDNPPTIVHYASHDKPWNTYSISRLRELWWVYRDLDWSEIAFQRSDLNYFERSNQSKKQVMLVTWSADIKHLEYLVQRLPDWHFHLAAPCDCSEELTSLSQYTNVTVYQNVLHSRIDWLLDDSIVYLDINTGGEVFNVVTRAQESGKKIFAFDITRKSMDDGLYDGIFSVERPDDLVDRMKNIEIE
;
A
#
# COMPACT_ATOMS: atom_id res chain seq x y z
N MET A 1 18.22 -15.68 -20.93
CA MET A 1 19.62 -15.60 -21.40
C MET A 1 19.95 -16.84 -22.20
N ASP A 2 20.49 -16.71 -23.41
CA ASP A 2 21.05 -17.84 -24.16
C ASP A 2 22.49 -18.06 -23.72
N VAL A 3 22.68 -18.96 -22.76
CA VAL A 3 23.99 -19.23 -22.13
C VAL A 3 25.01 -19.76 -23.13
N ALA A 4 24.58 -20.49 -24.17
CA ALA A 4 25.48 -21.06 -25.17
C ALA A 4 26.09 -19.95 -26.03
N LYS A 5 25.26 -19.05 -26.54
CA LYS A 5 25.71 -17.88 -27.32
C LYS A 5 26.56 -16.92 -26.51
N TRP A 6 26.22 -16.71 -25.23
CA TRP A 6 27.01 -15.87 -24.33
C TRP A 6 28.45 -16.36 -24.19
N LYS A 7 28.66 -17.68 -24.16
CA LYS A 7 29.98 -18.29 -24.12
C LYS A 7 30.68 -18.24 -25.48
N GLU A 8 29.98 -18.63 -26.55
CA GLU A 8 30.53 -18.67 -27.91
C GLU A 8 31.08 -17.30 -28.34
N HIS A 9 30.33 -16.24 -28.09
CA HIS A 9 30.69 -14.88 -28.50
C HIS A 9 31.44 -14.08 -27.43
N SER A 10 31.84 -14.72 -26.32
CA SER A 10 32.54 -14.05 -25.20
C SER A 10 31.86 -12.75 -24.73
N ILE A 11 30.52 -12.75 -24.70
CA ILE A 11 29.69 -11.56 -24.46
C ILE A 11 30.06 -10.84 -23.16
N VAL A 12 30.41 -11.59 -22.12
CA VAL A 12 30.83 -11.02 -20.82
C VAL A 12 32.01 -10.06 -20.99
N ASN A 13 33.02 -10.42 -21.78
CA ASN A 13 34.18 -9.54 -22.01
C ASN A 13 33.77 -8.27 -22.74
N SER A 14 32.92 -8.39 -23.77
CA SER A 14 32.42 -7.22 -24.51
C SER A 14 31.58 -6.29 -23.63
N LEU A 15 30.76 -6.83 -22.73
CA LEU A 15 30.01 -6.02 -21.77
C LEU A 15 30.94 -5.30 -20.77
N LEU A 16 32.02 -5.95 -20.32
CA LEU A 16 33.01 -5.34 -19.43
C LEU A 16 33.79 -4.22 -20.13
N GLU A 17 34.20 -4.42 -21.37
CA GLU A 17 34.85 -3.38 -22.19
C GLU A 17 33.91 -2.20 -22.40
N LEU A 18 32.67 -2.46 -22.82
CA LEU A 18 31.65 -1.41 -23.00
C LEU A 18 31.36 -0.66 -21.69
N ALA A 19 31.28 -1.36 -20.56
CA ALA A 19 31.10 -0.73 -19.25
C ALA A 19 32.31 0.11 -18.85
N ALA A 20 33.54 -0.34 -19.12
CA ALA A 20 34.74 0.44 -18.84
C ALA A 20 34.78 1.77 -19.62
N GLU A 21 34.26 1.77 -20.84
CA GLU A 21 34.17 2.97 -21.69
C GLU A 21 33.01 3.89 -21.31
N GLN A 22 31.84 3.34 -21.00
CA GLN A 22 30.59 4.11 -20.94
C GLN A 22 30.02 4.29 -19.52
N ASN A 23 30.58 3.69 -18.46
CA ASN A 23 29.91 3.73 -17.13
C ASN A 23 29.67 5.16 -16.59
N GLN A 24 30.50 6.14 -16.97
CA GLN A 24 30.36 7.51 -16.45
C GLN A 24 29.25 8.30 -17.13
N VAL A 25 28.80 7.89 -18.31
CA VAL A 25 27.79 8.60 -19.11
C VAL A 25 26.41 7.94 -19.03
N VAL A 26 26.34 6.66 -18.66
CA VAL A 26 25.06 5.96 -18.54
C VAL A 26 24.36 6.22 -17.21
N HIS A 27 23.03 6.25 -17.23
CA HIS A 27 22.22 6.60 -16.07
C HIS A 27 21.84 5.41 -15.18
N LEU A 28 21.68 4.21 -15.74
CA LEU A 28 21.17 3.02 -15.03
C LEU A 28 22.21 1.90 -14.92
N GLY A 29 23.50 2.26 -14.85
CA GLY A 29 24.59 1.30 -14.65
C GLY A 29 24.59 0.16 -15.67
N ASP A 30 24.68 -1.07 -15.18
CA ASP A 30 24.70 -2.30 -15.98
C ASP A 30 23.45 -2.50 -16.83
N GLN A 31 22.28 -2.05 -16.38
CA GLN A 31 21.05 -2.11 -17.19
C GLN A 31 21.18 -1.28 -18.48
N SER A 32 21.80 -0.10 -18.41
CA SER A 32 22.08 0.70 -19.61
C SER A 32 23.10 0.01 -20.52
N ILE A 33 24.13 -0.62 -19.96
CA ILE A 33 25.14 -1.35 -20.75
C ILE A 33 24.51 -2.52 -21.50
N LEU A 34 23.64 -3.30 -20.83
CA LEU A 34 22.91 -4.38 -21.48
C LEU A 34 22.00 -3.87 -22.59
N ASN A 35 21.28 -2.76 -22.37
CA ASN A 35 20.42 -2.17 -23.40
C ASN A 35 21.22 -1.69 -24.61
N ILE A 36 22.38 -1.05 -24.42
CA ILE A 36 23.25 -0.61 -25.52
C ILE A 36 23.78 -1.80 -26.30
N TYR A 37 24.28 -2.84 -25.59
CA TYR A 37 24.87 -4.00 -26.25
C TYR A 37 23.84 -4.84 -27.02
N PHE A 38 22.61 -4.94 -26.50
CA PHE A 38 21.56 -5.81 -27.04
C PHE A 38 20.42 -5.08 -27.76
N GLU A 39 20.52 -3.77 -28.07
CA GLU A 39 19.41 -2.90 -28.52
C GLU A 39 18.41 -3.57 -29.48
N ASP A 40 18.90 -4.27 -30.52
CA ASP A 40 18.10 -4.99 -31.52
C ASP A 40 18.19 -6.54 -31.44
N ASN A 41 18.88 -7.07 -30.42
CA ASN A 41 19.22 -8.49 -30.28
C ASN A 41 18.61 -9.13 -29.03
N TRP A 42 17.32 -8.85 -28.80
CA TRP A 42 16.56 -9.41 -27.68
C TRP A 42 15.13 -9.79 -28.10
N LEU A 43 14.48 -10.63 -27.30
CA LEU A 43 13.07 -10.97 -27.47
C LEU A 43 12.29 -10.42 -26.28
N ALA A 44 11.14 -9.81 -26.57
CA ALA A 44 10.27 -9.28 -25.54
C ALA A 44 9.60 -10.40 -24.73
N LEU A 45 9.58 -10.23 -23.41
CA LEU A 45 8.76 -11.00 -22.50
C LEU A 45 7.45 -10.25 -22.25
N ASP A 46 6.39 -11.00 -21.94
CA ASP A 46 5.17 -10.39 -21.41
C ASP A 46 5.49 -9.61 -20.12
N LYS A 47 4.86 -8.44 -19.94
CA LYS A 47 5.12 -7.53 -18.82
C LYS A 47 4.95 -8.20 -17.45
N THR A 48 4.11 -9.22 -17.34
CA THR A 48 3.85 -9.94 -16.09
C THR A 48 5.06 -10.74 -15.60
N TYR A 49 6.05 -11.04 -16.46
CA TYR A 49 7.29 -11.72 -16.06
C TYR A 49 8.38 -10.77 -15.54
N ASN A 50 8.13 -9.45 -15.52
CA ASN A 50 9.01 -8.47 -14.89
C ASN A 50 8.20 -7.20 -14.56
N TYR A 51 7.14 -7.35 -13.76
CA TYR A 51 6.26 -6.22 -13.46
C TYR A 51 6.89 -5.35 -12.38
N MET A 52 7.33 -4.15 -12.75
CA MET A 52 8.03 -3.23 -11.85
C MET A 52 7.03 -2.45 -10.98
N VAL A 53 6.79 -2.90 -9.74
CA VAL A 53 5.92 -2.19 -8.77
C VAL A 53 6.67 -1.13 -7.95
N GLY A 54 7.99 -1.21 -7.89
CA GLY A 54 8.78 -0.25 -7.11
C GLY A 54 8.97 1.12 -7.79
N VAL A 55 8.53 1.27 -9.05
CA VAL A 55 8.55 2.57 -9.77
C VAL A 55 7.29 3.41 -9.51
N ASP A 56 6.33 2.88 -8.72
CA ASP A 56 5.12 3.58 -8.31
C ASP A 56 5.42 4.91 -7.61
N ILE A 57 6.57 5.00 -6.94
CA ILE A 57 7.07 6.21 -6.25
C ILE A 57 7.20 7.43 -7.15
N TYR A 58 7.39 7.22 -8.45
CA TYR A 58 7.53 8.29 -9.42
C TYR A 58 6.17 8.74 -10.01
N HIS A 59 5.07 8.06 -9.66
CA HIS A 59 3.77 8.20 -10.29
C HIS A 59 2.59 8.20 -9.29
N LEU A 60 2.76 8.84 -8.12
CA LEU A 60 1.79 8.79 -7.01
C LEU A 60 0.34 9.15 -7.38
N ALA A 61 0.18 10.11 -8.28
CA ALA A 61 -1.11 10.62 -8.73
C ALA A 61 -1.64 9.94 -10.00
N GLN A 62 -0.87 9.05 -10.61
CA GLN A 62 -1.29 8.34 -11.81
C GLN A 62 -2.26 7.23 -11.43
N GLU A 63 -3.35 7.12 -12.19
CA GLU A 63 -4.24 5.98 -12.06
C GLU A 63 -3.48 4.68 -12.33
N CYS A 64 -3.62 3.73 -11.41
CA CYS A 64 -3.02 2.42 -11.53
C CYS A 64 -4.05 1.34 -11.22
N GLU A 65 -3.78 0.12 -11.69
CA GLU A 65 -4.63 -1.04 -11.43
C GLU A 65 -4.36 -1.63 -10.04
N ARG A 66 -5.42 -2.17 -9.42
CA ARG A 66 -5.34 -2.93 -8.17
C ARG A 66 -4.74 -4.30 -8.46
N LEU A 67 -3.44 -4.43 -8.19
CA LEU A 67 -2.70 -5.66 -8.51
C LEU A 67 -3.08 -6.84 -7.60
N ASP A 68 -3.72 -6.58 -6.47
CA ASP A 68 -4.20 -7.60 -5.55
C ASP A 68 -5.25 -8.52 -6.21
N ASP A 69 -6.05 -8.01 -7.15
CA ASP A 69 -7.11 -8.78 -7.80
C ASP A 69 -6.58 -9.71 -8.91
N ASN A 70 -5.45 -9.32 -9.53
CA ASN A 70 -4.80 -10.07 -10.60
C ASN A 70 -3.29 -9.83 -10.56
N PRO A 71 -2.56 -10.51 -9.65
CA PRO A 71 -1.14 -10.27 -9.47
C PRO A 71 -0.33 -10.76 -10.67
N PRO A 72 0.76 -10.07 -11.05
CA PRO A 72 1.64 -10.51 -12.11
C PRO A 72 2.44 -11.75 -11.70
N THR A 73 2.90 -12.52 -12.68
CA THR A 73 3.71 -13.74 -12.47
C THR A 73 4.99 -13.47 -11.67
N ILE A 74 5.68 -12.35 -11.96
CA ILE A 74 6.90 -11.92 -11.28
C ILE A 74 6.75 -10.44 -10.91
N VAL A 75 6.79 -10.18 -9.61
CA VAL A 75 6.80 -8.84 -9.03
C VAL A 75 8.24 -8.38 -8.84
N HIS A 76 8.60 -7.27 -9.47
CA HIS A 76 9.91 -6.66 -9.32
C HIS A 76 9.79 -5.35 -8.54
N TYR A 77 10.21 -5.37 -7.27
CA TYR A 77 10.36 -4.18 -6.44
C TYR A 77 11.61 -3.39 -6.84
N ALA A 78 11.58 -2.77 -8.02
CA ALA A 78 12.61 -1.88 -8.54
C ALA A 78 12.75 -0.60 -7.69
N SER A 79 13.73 0.27 -7.95
CA SER A 79 13.97 1.50 -7.17
C SER A 79 14.45 1.29 -5.72
N HIS A 80 14.53 2.37 -4.95
CA HIS A 80 14.92 2.39 -3.54
C HIS A 80 13.75 2.16 -2.57
N ASP A 81 12.50 2.28 -3.04
CA ASP A 81 11.31 1.99 -2.23
C ASP A 81 11.07 0.49 -2.14
N LYS A 82 11.69 -0.14 -1.15
CA LYS A 82 11.64 -1.57 -0.95
C LYS A 82 10.51 -1.96 -0.01
N PRO A 83 9.79 -3.07 -0.27
CA PRO A 83 8.70 -3.51 0.59
C PRO A 83 9.16 -3.91 1.99
N TRP A 84 10.46 -4.15 2.21
CA TRP A 84 11.04 -4.43 3.52
C TRP A 84 11.49 -3.19 4.30
N ASN A 85 11.42 -1.99 3.71
CA ASN A 85 11.62 -0.75 4.45
C ASN A 85 10.50 -0.58 5.49
N THR A 86 10.74 0.20 6.54
CA THR A 86 9.71 0.51 7.56
C THR A 86 8.43 1.03 6.90
N TYR A 87 8.57 1.92 5.92
CA TYR A 87 7.48 2.41 5.09
C TYR A 87 7.81 2.14 3.63
N SER A 88 6.80 1.70 2.89
CA SER A 88 6.87 1.57 1.44
C SER A 88 5.50 1.78 0.84
N ILE A 89 5.47 2.46 -0.28
CA ILE A 89 4.23 2.77 -0.98
C ILE A 89 3.95 1.74 -2.08
N SER A 90 4.96 0.97 -2.46
CA SER A 90 4.90 -0.03 -3.52
C SER A 90 3.68 -0.94 -3.36
N ARG A 91 2.95 -1.12 -4.46
CA ARG A 91 1.86 -2.09 -4.55
C ARG A 91 2.38 -3.49 -4.24
N LEU A 92 1.51 -4.36 -3.72
CA LEU A 92 1.86 -5.71 -3.29
C LEU A 92 2.93 -5.74 -2.19
N ARG A 93 3.04 -4.71 -1.33
CA ARG A 93 4.01 -4.71 -0.22
C ARG A 93 3.92 -5.96 0.65
N GLU A 94 2.72 -6.34 1.09
CA GLU A 94 2.63 -7.47 2.02
C GLU A 94 2.91 -8.81 1.34
N LEU A 95 2.87 -8.89 0.00
CA LEU A 95 3.22 -10.11 -0.75
C LEU A 95 4.65 -10.52 -0.39
N TRP A 96 5.56 -9.54 -0.33
CA TRP A 96 6.92 -9.76 0.10
C TRP A 96 7.01 -10.30 1.53
N TRP A 97 6.25 -9.71 2.46
CA TRP A 97 6.25 -10.10 3.87
C TRP A 97 5.69 -11.51 4.08
N VAL A 98 4.62 -11.88 3.38
CA VAL A 98 4.06 -13.23 3.48
C VAL A 98 5.04 -14.28 2.98
N TYR A 99 5.77 -14.05 1.88
CA TYR A 99 6.81 -14.99 1.45
C TYR A 99 8.03 -14.99 2.38
N ARG A 100 8.39 -13.84 2.96
CA ARG A 100 9.49 -13.74 3.92
C ARG A 100 9.18 -14.49 5.22
N ASP A 101 7.94 -14.44 5.68
CA ASP A 101 7.48 -15.08 6.92
C ASP A 101 7.01 -16.53 6.71
N LEU A 102 7.03 -17.02 5.47
CA LEU A 102 6.63 -18.37 5.13
C LEU A 102 7.63 -19.41 5.66
N ASP A 103 7.14 -20.42 6.38
CA ASP A 103 7.98 -21.51 6.84
C ASP A 103 8.37 -22.43 5.67
N TRP A 104 9.65 -22.80 5.60
CA TRP A 104 10.16 -23.71 4.56
C TRP A 104 9.44 -25.06 4.51
N SER A 105 8.90 -25.53 5.63
CA SER A 105 8.10 -26.75 5.70
C SER A 105 6.77 -26.62 4.96
N GLU A 106 6.15 -25.43 4.94
CA GLU A 106 4.93 -25.18 4.14
C GLU A 106 5.23 -25.36 2.64
N ILE A 107 6.38 -24.87 2.18
CA ILE A 107 6.86 -25.04 0.80
C ILE A 107 7.18 -26.53 0.53
N ALA A 108 7.98 -27.16 1.40
CA ALA A 108 8.48 -28.51 1.19
C ALA A 108 7.37 -29.57 1.19
N PHE A 109 6.32 -29.36 1.99
CA PHE A 109 5.22 -30.31 2.14
C PHE A 109 3.93 -29.88 1.43
N GLN A 110 3.93 -28.74 0.72
CA GLN A 110 2.75 -28.18 0.04
C GLN A 110 1.52 -28.14 0.95
N ARG A 111 1.74 -27.86 2.24
CA ARG A 111 0.72 -28.03 3.30
C ARG A 111 -0.30 -26.90 3.37
N SER A 112 -0.16 -25.90 2.52
CA SER A 112 -0.89 -24.65 2.64
C SER A 112 -1.34 -24.17 1.27
N ASP A 113 -2.62 -23.79 1.18
CA ASP A 113 -3.02 -22.78 0.22
C ASP A 113 -2.22 -21.51 0.55
N LEU A 114 -1.21 -21.22 -0.28
CA LEU A 114 -0.38 -20.02 -0.21
C LEU A 114 -1.17 -18.82 -0.74
N ASN A 115 -2.38 -18.63 -0.22
CA ASN A 115 -3.18 -17.47 -0.54
C ASN A 115 -2.68 -16.29 0.29
N TYR A 116 -1.85 -15.47 -0.35
CA TYR A 116 -1.28 -14.27 0.25
C TYR A 116 -2.36 -13.34 0.82
N PHE A 117 -3.46 -13.14 0.11
CA PHE A 117 -4.49 -12.17 0.50
C PHE A 117 -5.24 -12.58 1.77
N GLU A 118 -5.47 -13.88 1.97
CA GLU A 118 -6.03 -14.38 3.22
C GLU A 118 -5.07 -14.20 4.40
N ARG A 119 -3.76 -14.27 4.14
CA ARG A 119 -2.72 -14.13 5.17
C ARG A 119 -2.40 -12.68 5.52
N SER A 120 -2.56 -11.75 4.57
CA SER A 120 -2.40 -10.32 4.83
C SER A 120 -3.63 -9.68 5.47
N ASN A 121 -4.82 -10.28 5.32
CA ASN A 121 -6.04 -9.77 5.95
C ASN A 121 -6.14 -10.16 7.44
N GLN A 122 -5.75 -9.25 8.32
CA GLN A 122 -5.72 -9.51 9.78
C GLN A 122 -7.07 -9.30 10.48
N SER A 123 -8.02 -8.56 9.89
CA SER A 123 -9.38 -8.41 10.43
C SER A 123 -10.44 -8.27 9.33
N LYS A 124 -11.64 -8.79 9.59
CA LYS A 124 -12.83 -8.52 8.79
C LYS A 124 -13.46 -7.16 9.08
N LYS A 125 -13.12 -6.53 10.23
CA LYS A 125 -13.61 -5.21 10.62
C LYS A 125 -12.55 -4.16 10.27
N GLN A 126 -12.56 -3.70 9.03
CA GLN A 126 -11.61 -2.69 8.55
C GLN A 126 -12.23 -1.31 8.57
N VAL A 127 -11.48 -0.37 9.14
CA VAL A 127 -11.87 1.03 9.24
C VAL A 127 -10.77 1.90 8.65
N MET A 128 -11.18 2.88 7.84
CA MET A 128 -10.25 3.78 7.18
C MET A 128 -10.40 5.21 7.68
N LEU A 129 -9.28 5.92 7.73
CA LEU A 129 -9.22 7.35 7.89
C LEU A 129 -8.09 7.93 7.01
N VAL A 130 -8.35 9.09 6.40
CA VAL A 130 -7.36 9.78 5.57
C VAL A 130 -7.12 11.19 6.09
N THR A 131 -5.87 11.63 6.10
CA THR A 131 -5.49 12.92 6.69
C THR A 131 -4.36 13.64 5.95
N TRP A 132 -4.38 14.98 6.03
CA TRP A 132 -3.22 15.85 5.80
C TRP A 132 -2.57 16.34 7.12
N SER A 133 -3.23 16.09 8.25
CA SER A 133 -2.90 16.64 9.57
C SER A 133 -2.57 15.54 10.57
N ALA A 134 -1.64 15.82 11.48
CA ALA A 134 -1.36 14.95 12.63
C ALA A 134 -2.49 14.96 13.66
N ASP A 135 -3.28 16.05 13.72
CA ASP A 135 -4.36 16.18 14.69
C ASP A 135 -5.60 15.38 14.26
N ILE A 136 -5.76 14.21 14.87
CA ILE A 136 -6.86 13.27 14.65
C ILE A 136 -7.51 12.97 15.99
N LYS A 137 -8.79 13.34 16.13
CA LYS A 137 -9.47 13.31 17.42
C LYS A 137 -9.67 11.87 17.89
N HIS A 138 -9.22 11.59 19.12
CA HIS A 138 -9.39 10.31 19.83
C HIS A 138 -8.85 9.08 19.10
N LEU A 139 -7.95 9.23 18.12
CA LEU A 139 -7.49 8.08 17.32
C LEU A 139 -6.88 6.98 18.18
N GLU A 140 -5.89 7.31 19.01
CA GLU A 140 -5.23 6.32 19.88
C GLU A 140 -6.23 5.68 20.87
N TYR A 141 -7.15 6.47 21.40
CA TYR A 141 -8.22 5.97 22.27
C TYR A 141 -9.12 4.95 21.55
N LEU A 142 -9.55 5.25 20.32
CA LEU A 142 -10.35 4.36 19.49
C LEU A 142 -9.60 3.07 19.17
N VAL A 143 -8.33 3.17 18.77
CA VAL A 143 -7.44 2.02 18.49
C VAL A 143 -7.37 1.07 19.69
N GLN A 144 -7.16 1.59 20.90
CA GLN A 144 -7.08 0.79 22.12
C GLN A 144 -8.44 0.17 22.52
N ARG A 145 -9.56 0.86 22.25
CA ARG A 145 -10.91 0.43 22.66
C ARG A 145 -11.59 -0.47 21.64
N LEU A 146 -11.04 -0.59 20.44
CA LEU A 146 -11.55 -1.38 19.31
C LEU A 146 -10.47 -2.35 18.79
N PRO A 147 -9.97 -3.29 19.61
CA PRO A 147 -8.90 -4.23 19.21
C PRO A 147 -9.31 -5.18 18.08
N ASP A 148 -10.62 -5.43 17.92
CA ASP A 148 -11.15 -6.27 16.84
C ASP A 148 -11.18 -5.54 15.47
N TRP A 149 -10.97 -4.22 15.48
CA TRP A 149 -10.98 -3.37 14.28
C TRP A 149 -9.56 -3.07 13.82
N HIS A 150 -9.30 -3.22 12.53
CA HIS A 150 -8.04 -2.81 11.91
C HIS A 150 -8.16 -1.40 11.31
N PHE A 151 -7.30 -0.49 11.75
CA PHE A 151 -7.30 0.91 11.34
C PHE A 151 -6.30 1.15 10.21
N HIS A 152 -6.80 1.55 9.05
CA HIS A 152 -6.01 2.05 7.93
C HIS A 152 -5.89 3.57 8.04
N LEU A 153 -4.76 4.05 8.53
CA LEU A 153 -4.41 5.47 8.55
C LEU A 153 -3.62 5.82 7.29
N ALA A 154 -4.26 6.48 6.33
CA ALA A 154 -3.64 6.90 5.08
C ALA A 154 -3.33 8.41 5.07
N ALA A 155 -2.14 8.74 4.59
CA ALA A 155 -1.71 10.12 4.37
C ALA A 155 -0.98 10.21 3.02
N PRO A 156 -1.38 11.12 2.11
CA PRO A 156 -0.65 11.34 0.85
C PRO A 156 0.62 12.19 1.03
N CYS A 157 1.13 12.29 2.25
CA CYS A 157 2.35 12.99 2.63
C CYS A 157 3.10 12.19 3.70
N ASP A 158 4.25 12.69 4.13
CA ASP A 158 4.95 12.16 5.28
C ASP A 158 4.12 12.34 6.56
N CYS A 159 4.14 11.30 7.41
CA CYS A 159 3.48 11.32 8.71
C CYS A 159 4.45 11.81 9.80
N SER A 160 3.91 12.50 10.82
CA SER A 160 4.68 12.86 12.01
C SER A 160 5.07 11.62 12.83
N GLU A 161 6.03 11.79 13.76
CA GLU A 161 6.40 10.74 14.73
C GLU A 161 5.18 10.25 15.53
N GLU A 162 4.29 11.16 15.91
CA GLU A 162 3.06 10.85 16.62
C GLU A 162 2.19 9.86 15.84
N LEU A 163 1.93 10.10 14.55
CA LEU A 163 1.15 9.19 13.72
C LEU A 163 1.90 7.89 13.41
N THR A 164 3.19 7.97 13.11
CA THR A 164 4.00 6.79 12.77
C THR A 164 4.18 5.84 13.94
N SER A 165 4.27 6.37 15.18
CA SER A 165 4.36 5.58 16.41
C SER A 165 3.15 4.67 16.65
N LEU A 166 1.98 4.99 16.07
CA LEU A 166 0.79 4.13 16.13
C LEU A 166 1.01 2.76 15.49
N SER A 167 2.03 2.60 14.65
CA SER A 167 2.43 1.29 14.09
C SER A 167 2.85 0.27 15.16
N GLN A 168 3.03 0.69 16.42
CA GLN A 168 3.23 -0.21 17.56
C GLN A 168 1.98 -1.03 17.91
N TYR A 169 0.79 -0.55 17.53
CA TYR A 169 -0.47 -1.24 17.73
C TYR A 169 -0.69 -2.24 16.61
N THR A 170 -0.97 -3.49 16.96
CA THR A 170 -1.13 -4.59 15.98
C THR A 170 -2.34 -4.41 15.08
N ASN A 171 -3.31 -3.58 15.50
CA ASN A 171 -4.54 -3.29 14.77
C ASN A 171 -4.49 -1.93 14.04
N VAL A 172 -3.30 -1.42 13.72
CA VAL A 172 -3.11 -0.18 12.95
C VAL A 172 -2.12 -0.42 11.82
N THR A 173 -2.40 0.14 10.65
CA THR A 173 -1.41 0.30 9.58
C THR A 173 -1.38 1.75 9.13
N VAL A 174 -0.17 2.32 9.12
CA VAL A 174 0.08 3.70 8.70
C VAL A 174 0.66 3.70 7.29
N TYR A 175 -0.08 4.29 6.35
CA TYR A 175 0.32 4.46 4.95
C TYR A 175 0.70 5.92 4.71
N GLN A 176 1.99 6.23 4.77
CA GLN A 176 2.50 7.54 4.39
C GLN A 176 2.87 7.58 2.90
N ASN A 177 2.82 8.77 2.29
CA ASN A 177 3.03 8.99 0.85
C ASN A 177 2.16 8.05 -0.02
N VAL A 178 0.94 7.75 0.44
CA VAL A 178 0.08 6.74 -0.17
C VAL A 178 -0.22 7.09 -1.65
N LEU A 179 -0.22 6.07 -2.51
CA LEU A 179 -0.70 6.18 -3.88
C LEU A 179 -2.16 6.63 -3.89
N HIS A 180 -2.51 7.54 -4.80
CA HIS A 180 -3.87 8.10 -4.82
C HIS A 180 -4.91 7.01 -5.09
N SER A 181 -4.68 6.12 -6.07
CA SER A 181 -5.57 4.98 -6.33
C SER A 181 -5.67 4.00 -5.16
N ARG A 182 -4.65 3.90 -4.31
CA ARG A 182 -4.68 3.02 -3.13
C ARG A 182 -5.65 3.53 -2.05
N ILE A 183 -5.98 4.82 -2.05
CA ILE A 183 -7.02 5.34 -1.16
C ILE A 183 -8.38 4.68 -1.49
N ASP A 184 -8.69 4.52 -2.78
CA ASP A 184 -9.95 3.91 -3.19
C ASP A 184 -9.96 2.41 -2.89
N TRP A 185 -8.84 1.71 -3.06
CA TRP A 185 -8.76 0.28 -2.70
C TRP A 185 -8.89 0.06 -1.19
N LEU A 186 -8.27 0.92 -0.37
CA LEU A 186 -8.42 0.86 1.08
C LEU A 186 -9.86 1.19 1.50
N LEU A 187 -10.55 2.09 0.78
CA LEU A 187 -11.98 2.32 0.99
C LEU A 187 -12.74 1.04 0.66
N ASP A 188 -12.51 0.43 -0.50
CA ASP A 188 -13.15 -0.81 -0.94
C ASP A 188 -13.02 -1.92 0.10
N ASP A 189 -11.84 -2.07 0.71
CA ASP A 189 -11.54 -3.08 1.73
C ASP A 189 -12.13 -2.75 3.12
N SER A 190 -12.48 -1.49 3.34
CA SER A 190 -13.05 -1.02 4.60
C SER A 190 -14.57 -1.07 4.61
N ILE A 191 -15.15 -1.21 5.80
CA ILE A 191 -16.60 -1.13 6.03
C ILE A 191 -17.02 0.22 6.64
N VAL A 192 -16.08 0.90 7.31
CA VAL A 192 -16.29 2.19 7.96
C VAL A 192 -15.25 3.20 7.48
N TYR A 193 -15.68 4.44 7.26
CA TYR A 193 -14.80 5.59 7.14
C TYR A 193 -14.98 6.53 8.34
N LEU A 194 -13.87 6.92 8.99
CA LEU A 194 -13.87 7.85 10.11
C LEU A 194 -13.39 9.24 9.68
N ASP A 195 -14.31 10.19 9.65
CA ASP A 195 -14.05 11.60 9.38
C ASP A 195 -13.68 12.34 10.69
N ILE A 196 -12.54 11.96 11.27
CA ILE A 196 -12.09 12.42 12.60
C ILE A 196 -10.78 13.22 12.57
N ASN A 197 -10.22 13.48 11.39
CA ASN A 197 -9.09 14.40 11.23
C ASN A 197 -9.56 15.86 11.38
N THR A 198 -8.74 16.76 11.91
CA THR A 198 -9.09 18.19 12.00
C THR A 198 -8.65 19.02 10.79
N GLY A 199 -7.87 18.42 9.89
CA GLY A 199 -7.37 19.08 8.68
C GLY A 199 -8.45 19.30 7.62
N GLY A 200 -8.01 19.79 6.45
CA GLY A 200 -8.84 19.81 5.25
C GLY A 200 -9.12 18.40 4.74
N GLU A 201 -10.24 18.22 4.04
CA GLU A 201 -10.58 16.95 3.42
C GLU A 201 -9.52 16.50 2.40
N VAL A 202 -9.22 15.20 2.39
CA VAL A 202 -8.27 14.62 1.43
C VAL A 202 -9.02 14.11 0.22
N PHE A 203 -8.78 14.70 -0.96
CA PHE A 203 -9.28 14.20 -2.26
C PHE A 203 -10.78 13.84 -2.27
N ASN A 204 -11.64 14.66 -1.66
CA ASN A 204 -13.08 14.43 -1.57
C ASN A 204 -13.44 13.02 -1.06
N VAL A 205 -12.61 12.45 -0.18
CA VAL A 205 -12.71 11.07 0.29
C VAL A 205 -14.02 10.79 1.03
N VAL A 206 -14.65 11.79 1.67
CA VAL A 206 -15.89 11.56 2.41
C VAL A 206 -17.03 11.28 1.43
N THR A 207 -17.14 12.06 0.34
CA THR A 207 -18.08 11.77 -0.75
C THR A 207 -17.79 10.42 -1.40
N ARG A 208 -16.52 10.11 -1.69
CA ARG A 208 -16.14 8.81 -2.28
C ARG A 208 -16.47 7.63 -1.37
N ALA A 209 -16.29 7.78 -0.05
CA ALA A 209 -16.69 6.77 0.93
C ALA A 209 -18.21 6.56 0.92
N GLN A 210 -19.00 7.62 0.78
CA GLN A 210 -20.45 7.53 0.69
C GLN A 210 -20.88 6.80 -0.58
N GLU A 211 -20.31 7.17 -1.73
CA GLU A 211 -20.56 6.55 -3.04
C GLU A 211 -20.17 5.06 -3.04
N SER A 212 -19.15 4.69 -2.26
CA SER A 212 -18.69 3.30 -2.07
C SER A 212 -19.50 2.55 -0.99
N GLY A 213 -20.58 3.14 -0.46
CA GLY A 213 -21.49 2.50 0.50
C GLY A 213 -20.89 2.27 1.89
N LYS A 214 -19.85 3.02 2.26
CA LYS A 214 -19.18 2.90 3.56
C LYS A 214 -20.02 3.57 4.64
N LYS A 215 -19.98 3.02 5.86
CA LYS A 215 -20.57 3.71 7.01
C LYS A 215 -19.66 4.87 7.41
N ILE A 216 -20.19 6.09 7.43
CA ILE A 216 -19.39 7.28 7.72
C ILE A 216 -19.70 7.79 9.12
N PHE A 217 -18.69 7.87 9.97
CA PHE A 217 -18.81 8.48 11.29
C PHE A 217 -17.85 9.65 11.47
N ALA A 218 -18.28 10.67 12.19
CA ALA A 218 -17.50 11.86 12.49
C ALA A 218 -17.71 12.31 13.93
N PHE A 219 -16.80 13.14 14.43
CA PHE A 219 -17.10 14.00 15.57
C PHE A 219 -17.76 15.31 15.11
N ASP A 220 -18.56 15.90 15.98
CA ASP A 220 -19.24 17.19 15.80
C ASP A 220 -18.31 18.31 15.30
N ILE A 221 -17.05 18.31 15.74
CA ILE A 221 -16.05 19.31 15.34
C ILE A 221 -15.17 18.92 14.14
N THR A 222 -15.22 17.68 13.66
CA THR A 222 -14.31 17.18 12.60
C THR A 222 -14.96 17.05 11.24
N ARG A 223 -16.30 16.95 11.20
CA ARG A 223 -17.08 16.77 9.97
C ARG A 223 -16.70 17.80 8.88
N LYS A 224 -16.46 17.33 7.66
CA LYS A 224 -16.17 18.19 6.50
C LYS A 224 -17.42 18.77 5.85
N SER A 225 -18.56 18.09 5.99
CA SER A 225 -19.84 18.55 5.45
C SER A 225 -20.84 18.91 6.56
N MET A 226 -21.66 19.92 6.28
CA MET A 226 -22.82 20.28 7.10
C MET A 226 -24.09 19.53 6.68
N ASP A 227 -24.01 18.73 5.62
CA ASP A 227 -25.06 17.80 5.23
C ASP A 227 -24.98 16.55 6.13
N ASP A 228 -25.81 16.51 7.16
CA ASP A 228 -25.90 15.39 8.09
C ASP A 228 -26.30 14.08 7.37
N GLY A 229 -26.92 14.14 6.19
CA GLY A 229 -27.28 12.96 5.40
C GLY A 229 -26.09 12.20 4.82
N LEU A 230 -24.90 12.82 4.83
CA LEU A 230 -23.64 12.19 4.43
C LEU A 230 -23.08 11.26 5.52
N TYR A 231 -23.55 11.39 6.76
CA TYR A 231 -23.00 10.70 7.93
C TYR A 231 -24.02 9.71 8.52
N ASP A 232 -23.59 8.47 8.72
CA ASP A 232 -24.37 7.45 9.46
C ASP A 232 -24.40 7.72 10.97
N GLY A 233 -23.55 8.63 11.46
CA GLY A 233 -23.51 9.05 12.85
C GLY A 233 -22.51 10.16 13.11
N ILE A 234 -22.98 11.20 13.80
CA ILE A 234 -22.15 12.31 14.28
C ILE A 234 -22.15 12.23 15.80
N PHE A 235 -20.96 12.16 16.38
CA PHE A 235 -20.74 11.95 17.81
C PHE A 235 -20.14 13.19 18.45
N SER A 236 -20.40 13.40 19.75
CA SER A 236 -19.74 14.51 20.45
C SER A 236 -18.27 14.17 20.70
N VAL A 237 -17.36 15.08 20.36
CA VAL A 237 -15.94 14.91 20.67
C VAL A 237 -15.68 14.74 22.18
N GLU A 238 -16.56 15.26 23.04
CA GLU A 238 -16.43 15.10 24.49
C GLU A 238 -16.90 13.72 25.00
N ARG A 239 -17.55 12.92 24.15
CA ARG A 239 -18.07 11.58 24.48
C ARG A 239 -17.67 10.54 23.43
N PRO A 240 -16.37 10.22 23.29
CA PRO A 240 -15.88 9.27 22.30
C PRO A 240 -16.37 7.82 22.53
N ASP A 241 -16.83 7.49 23.75
CA ASP A 241 -17.43 6.18 24.04
C ASP A 241 -18.69 5.91 23.19
N ASP A 242 -19.47 6.94 22.84
CA ASP A 242 -20.67 6.76 22.01
C ASP A 242 -20.29 6.23 20.60
N LEU A 243 -19.16 6.68 20.05
CA LEU A 243 -18.61 6.16 18.79
C LEU A 243 -18.05 4.74 18.96
N VAL A 244 -17.34 4.47 20.05
CA VAL A 244 -16.84 3.11 20.36
C VAL A 244 -17.99 2.11 20.42
N ASP A 245 -19.08 2.46 21.11
CA ASP A 245 -20.25 1.61 21.25
C ASP A 245 -20.96 1.43 19.91
N ARG A 246 -21.05 2.49 19.09
CA ARG A 246 -21.57 2.38 17.72
C ARG A 246 -20.75 1.40 16.88
N MET A 247 -19.42 1.49 16.94
CA MET A 247 -18.49 0.65 16.19
C MET A 247 -18.56 -0.81 16.62
N LYS A 248 -18.67 -1.09 17.91
CA LYS A 248 -18.80 -2.47 18.44
C LYS A 248 -20.05 -3.18 17.94
N ASN A 249 -21.13 -2.43 17.74
CA ASN A 249 -22.44 -2.95 17.31
C ASN A 249 -22.61 -3.02 15.79
N ILE A 250 -21.55 -2.85 15.00
CA ILE A 250 -21.61 -3.09 13.55
C ILE A 250 -21.52 -4.59 13.30
N GLU A 251 -22.57 -5.15 12.71
CA GLU A 251 -22.60 -6.51 12.17
C GLU A 251 -21.82 -6.55 10.85
N ILE A 252 -21.03 -7.60 10.66
CA ILE A 252 -20.36 -7.89 9.39
C ILE A 252 -21.19 -8.99 8.74
N GLU A 253 -21.72 -8.71 7.55
CA GLU A 253 -22.41 -9.71 6.71
C GLU A 253 -21.41 -10.69 6.07
#